data_AF-A0A928UIF8-F1
#
_entry.id   AF-A0A928UIF8-F1
#
_cell.length_a   1.000
_cell.length_b   1.000
_cell.length_c   1.000
_cell.angle_alpha   90.00
_cell.angle_beta   90.00
_cell.angle_gamma   90.00
#
_symmetry.space_group_name_H-M   'P 1'
#
loop_
_entity.id
_entity.type
_entity.pdbx_description
1 polymer ?
#
loop_
_entity_poly.entity_id
_entity_poly.type
_entity_poly.pdbx_seq_one_letter_code
_entity_poly.pdbx_strand_id
1 'polypeptide(L)'
;MKGVLDTQIQQSHFTQALISSKAIIKLEPNNPNFQLQFIQLLIKNWFYKDAFSLIKKNKTNYPSHYYFFALEEAKLLHTIKYYNQSLLAYKKLAHLYPEKTELLEKIKELKTTLPNIYISSAVGQLENIKNCNINKIQKKKNIFKLQQILFKQESTL
;
A
#
# COMPACT_ATOMS: atom_id res chain seq x y z
N MET A 1 -17.60 15.48 -18.53
CA MET A 1 -17.14 16.83 -18.10
C MET A 1 -17.17 17.01 -16.59
N LYS A 2 -18.22 16.59 -15.87
CA LYS A 2 -18.33 16.72 -14.38
C LYS A 2 -17.11 16.16 -13.61
N GLY A 3 -16.66 14.95 -13.92
CA GLY A 3 -15.52 14.32 -13.22
C GLY A 3 -14.15 15.00 -13.44
N VAL A 4 -13.95 15.72 -14.54
CA VAL A 4 -12.68 16.46 -14.77
C VAL A 4 -12.65 17.71 -13.91
N LEU A 5 -13.77 18.44 -13.85
CA LEU A 5 -13.91 19.63 -13.01
C LEU A 5 -13.77 19.27 -11.53
N ASP A 6 -14.41 18.19 -11.08
CA ASP A 6 -14.32 17.72 -9.69
C ASP A 6 -12.87 17.34 -9.32
N THR A 7 -12.15 16.69 -10.24
CA THR A 7 -10.74 16.33 -10.05
C THR A 7 -9.83 17.57 -9.97
N GLN A 8 -10.07 18.58 -10.82
CA GLN A 8 -9.31 19.83 -10.81
C GLN A 8 -9.55 20.64 -9.52
N ILE A 9 -10.81 20.72 -9.07
CA ILE A 9 -11.16 21.37 -7.80
C ILE A 9 -10.47 20.65 -6.64
N GLN A 10 -10.48 19.32 -6.63
CA GLN A 10 -9.81 18.53 -5.60
C GLN A 10 -8.29 18.76 -5.60
N GLN A 11 -7.65 18.80 -6.77
CA GLN A 11 -6.21 19.07 -6.89
C GLN A 11 -5.84 20.50 -6.44
N SER A 12 -6.68 21.48 -6.76
CA SER A 12 -6.49 22.88 -6.33
C SER A 12 -6.52 22.99 -4.80
N HIS A 13 -7.56 22.43 -4.16
CA HIS A 13 -7.68 22.42 -2.70
C HIS A 13 -6.54 21.64 -2.03
N PHE A 14 -6.12 20.52 -2.62
CA PHE A 14 -4.99 19.75 -2.10
C PHE A 14 -3.68 20.57 -2.15
N THR A 15 -3.41 21.28 -3.24
CA THR A 15 -2.22 22.11 -3.39
C THR A 15 -2.20 23.23 -2.35
N GLN A 16 -3.33 23.90 -2.13
CA GLN A 16 -3.47 24.93 -1.10
C GLN A 16 -3.30 24.37 0.31
N ALA A 17 -3.86 23.18 0.59
CA ALA A 17 -3.71 22.51 1.88
C ALA A 17 -2.25 22.11 2.15
N LEU A 18 -1.50 21.65 1.14
CA LEU A 18 -0.08 21.35 1.25
C LEU A 18 0.74 22.60 1.59
N ILE A 19 0.49 23.71 0.91
CA ILE A 19 1.20 24.98 1.15
C ILE A 19 0.94 25.46 2.58
N SER A 20 -0.33 25.48 2.99
CA SER A 20 -0.73 25.93 4.32
C SER A 20 -0.16 25.04 5.43
N SER A 21 -0.21 23.72 5.25
CA SER A 21 0.36 22.77 6.21
C SER A 21 1.87 22.92 6.35
N LYS A 22 2.59 23.12 5.24
CA LYS A 22 4.04 23.37 5.27
C LYS A 22 4.37 24.69 5.96
N ALA A 23 3.57 25.74 5.75
CA ALA A 23 3.74 27.02 6.42
C ALA A 23 3.55 26.88 7.94
N ILE A 24 2.49 26.19 8.38
CA ILE A 24 2.22 25.92 9.81
C ILE A 24 3.37 25.12 10.43
N ILE A 25 3.84 24.06 9.76
CA ILE A 25 4.99 23.28 10.23
C ILE A 25 6.26 24.15 10.32
N LYS A 26 6.45 25.11 9.41
CA LYS A 26 7.60 26.02 9.47
C LYS A 26 7.51 26.98 10.66
N LEU A 27 6.29 27.42 11.02
CA LEU A 27 6.05 28.28 12.18
C LEU A 27 6.21 27.51 13.49
N GLU A 28 5.74 26.27 13.54
CA GLU A 28 5.84 25.40 14.73
C GLU A 28 6.47 24.04 14.39
N PRO A 29 7.80 24.00 14.15
CA PRO A 29 8.47 22.79 13.66
C PRO A 29 8.46 21.62 14.64
N ASN A 30 8.34 21.93 15.93
CA ASN A 30 8.39 20.96 17.02
C ASN A 30 7.01 20.49 17.47
N ASN A 31 5.92 20.91 16.81
CA ASN A 31 4.58 20.47 17.15
C ASN A 31 4.22 19.18 16.38
N PRO A 32 4.22 18.00 17.05
CA PRO A 32 3.99 16.72 16.39
C PRO A 32 2.57 16.59 15.83
N ASN A 33 1.59 17.33 16.35
CA ASN A 33 0.21 17.28 15.85
C ASN A 33 0.12 17.83 14.42
N PHE A 34 0.86 18.89 14.10
CA PHE A 34 0.92 19.42 12.74
C PHE A 34 1.63 18.46 11.78
N GLN A 35 2.67 17.76 12.25
CA GLN A 35 3.31 16.69 11.45
C GLN A 35 2.33 15.55 11.16
N LEU A 36 1.55 15.14 12.15
CA LEU A 36 0.55 14.08 12.02
C LEU A 36 -0.55 14.46 11.03
N GLN A 37 -1.07 15.68 11.12
CA GLN A 37 -2.07 16.21 10.17
C GLN A 37 -1.52 16.26 8.74
N PHE A 38 -0.25 16.67 8.58
CA PHE A 38 0.38 16.70 7.27
C PHE A 38 0.56 15.29 6.68
N ILE A 39 0.93 14.31 7.50
CA ILE A 39 0.96 12.89 7.10
C ILE A 39 -0.43 12.43 6.63
N GLN A 40 -1.49 12.71 7.40
CA GLN A 40 -2.86 12.34 7.05
C GLN A 40 -3.30 12.98 5.73
N LEU A 41 -2.93 14.24 5.49
CA LEU A 41 -3.18 14.93 4.22
C LEU A 41 -2.51 14.22 3.04
N LEU A 42 -1.26 13.79 3.20
CA LEU A 42 -0.55 13.02 2.17
C LEU A 42 -1.22 11.67 1.89
N ILE A 43 -1.62 10.95 2.95
CA ILE A 43 -2.32 9.66 2.82
C ILE A 43 -3.64 9.83 2.05
N LYS A 44 -4.45 10.84 2.41
CA LYS A 44 -5.75 11.11 1.76
C LYS A 44 -5.63 11.41 0.26
N ASN A 45 -4.46 11.89 -0.18
CA ASN A 45 -4.19 12.24 -1.56
C ASN A 45 -3.20 11.27 -2.25
N TRP A 46 -3.07 10.05 -1.72
CA TRP A 46 -2.29 8.95 -2.31
C TRP A 46 -0.77 9.16 -2.36
N PHE A 47 -0.23 10.13 -1.62
CA PHE A 47 1.23 10.37 -1.49
C PHE A 47 1.85 9.45 -0.43
N TYR A 48 1.66 8.14 -0.63
CA TYR A 48 1.97 7.13 0.39
C TYR A 48 3.47 7.01 0.70
N LYS A 49 4.35 7.15 -0.30
CA LYS A 49 5.81 7.08 -0.10
C LYS A 49 6.30 8.20 0.83
N ASP A 50 5.82 9.42 0.60
CA ASP A 50 6.20 10.58 1.40
C ASP A 50 5.64 10.47 2.82
N ALA A 51 4.39 10.01 2.95
CA ALA A 51 3.78 9.72 4.24
C ALA A 51 4.59 8.68 5.05
N PHE A 52 5.01 7.56 4.44
CA PHE A 52 5.84 6.56 5.12
C PHE A 52 7.18 7.14 5.60
N SER A 53 7.85 7.92 4.76
CA SER A 53 9.12 8.57 5.11
C SER A 53 8.97 9.49 6.32
N LEU A 54 7.92 10.32 6.32
CA LEU A 54 7.63 11.22 7.44
C LEU A 54 7.23 10.46 8.70
N ILE A 55 6.38 9.44 8.60
CA ILE A 55 6.00 8.60 9.74
C ILE A 55 7.25 7.98 10.40
N LYS A 56 8.16 7.42 9.60
CA LYS A 56 9.40 6.82 10.11
C LYS A 56 10.25 7.85 10.84
N LYS A 57 10.44 9.04 10.26
CA LYS A 57 11.20 10.12 10.88
C LYS A 57 10.55 10.61 12.19
N ASN A 58 9.25 10.83 12.18
CA ASN A 58 8.53 11.40 13.32
C ASN A 58 8.40 10.45 14.51
N LYS A 59 8.31 9.13 14.29
CA LYS A 59 8.37 8.13 15.39
C LYS A 59 9.65 8.24 16.22
N THR A 60 10.77 8.57 15.58
CA THR A 60 12.07 8.75 16.26
C THR A 60 12.16 10.11 16.93
N ASN A 61 11.73 11.17 16.25
CA ASN A 61 11.86 12.54 16.74
C ASN A 61 10.86 12.88 17.86
N TYR A 62 9.71 12.22 17.88
CA TYR A 62 8.61 12.49 18.82
C TYR A 62 8.21 11.20 19.56
N PRO A 63 9.07 10.68 20.46
CA PRO A 63 8.80 9.42 21.16
C PRO A 63 7.51 9.46 22.00
N SER A 64 7.14 10.61 22.57
CA SER A 64 5.87 10.80 23.28
C SER A 64 4.64 10.68 22.39
N HIS A 65 4.79 10.83 21.07
CA HIS A 65 3.73 10.70 20.07
C HIS A 65 3.89 9.43 19.22
N TYR A 66 4.77 8.52 19.63
CA TYR A 66 5.05 7.28 18.90
C TYR A 66 3.77 6.52 18.56
N TYR A 67 2.85 6.40 19.52
CA TYR A 67 1.55 5.75 19.33
C TYR A 67 0.83 6.24 18.07
N PHE A 68 0.68 7.56 17.93
CA PHE A 68 -0.07 8.17 16.85
C PHE A 68 0.59 7.94 15.49
N PHE A 69 1.91 8.12 15.39
CA PHE A 69 2.62 7.89 14.14
C PHE A 69 2.66 6.41 13.75
N ALA A 70 2.81 5.49 14.71
CA ALA A 70 2.76 4.06 14.46
C ALA A 70 1.33 3.59 14.11
N LEU A 71 0.30 4.22 14.66
CA LEU A 71 -1.09 3.96 14.29
C LEU A 71 -1.39 4.41 12.85
N GLU A 72 -0.91 5.59 12.44
CA GLU A 72 -1.01 6.03 11.04
C GLU A 72 -0.24 5.12 10.07
N GLU A 73 0.89 4.55 10.48
CA GLU A 73 1.59 3.50 9.71
C GLU A 73 0.70 2.26 9.51
N ALA A 74 0.08 1.77 10.58
CA ALA A 74 -0.78 0.59 10.54
C ALA A 74 -2.01 0.81 9.64
N LYS A 75 -2.63 2.00 9.71
CA LYS A 75 -3.72 2.43 8.83
C LYS A 75 -3.26 2.54 7.38
N LEU A 76 -2.11 3.18 7.12
CA LEU A 76 -1.57 3.34 5.79
C LEU A 76 -1.31 1.98 5.13
N LEU A 77 -0.66 1.05 5.84
CA LEU A 77 -0.45 -0.33 5.38
C LEU A 77 -1.76 -1.02 5.01
N HIS A 78 -2.83 -0.79 5.77
CA HIS A 78 -4.15 -1.30 5.45
C HIS A 78 -4.68 -0.68 4.15
N THR A 79 -4.63 0.65 4.01
CA THR A 79 -5.09 1.39 2.82
C THR A 79 -4.42 0.91 1.54
N ILE A 80 -3.11 0.61 1.59
CA ILE A 80 -2.37 0.10 0.43
C ILE A 80 -2.46 -1.42 0.25
N LYS A 81 -3.33 -2.10 1.01
CA LYS A 81 -3.62 -3.55 0.95
C LYS A 81 -2.48 -4.46 1.43
N TYR A 82 -1.56 -3.94 2.24
CA TYR A 82 -0.50 -4.69 2.92
C TYR A 82 -1.06 -5.23 4.25
N TYR A 83 -2.08 -6.08 4.14
CA TYR A 83 -2.93 -6.46 5.27
C TYR A 83 -2.19 -7.26 6.35
N ASN A 84 -1.23 -8.12 5.96
CA ASN A 84 -0.39 -8.86 6.91
C ASN A 84 0.48 -7.92 7.74
N GLN A 85 1.14 -6.95 7.07
CA GLN A 85 1.99 -5.97 7.74
C GLN A 85 1.15 -5.03 8.62
N SER A 86 -0.03 -4.63 8.15
CA SER A 86 -0.98 -3.84 8.94
C SER A 86 -1.39 -4.60 10.22
N LEU A 87 -1.77 -5.88 10.10
CA LEU A 87 -2.11 -6.72 11.26
C LEU A 87 -0.96 -6.83 12.26
N LEU A 88 0.28 -7.02 11.77
CA LEU A 88 1.46 -7.05 12.64
C LEU A 88 1.68 -5.72 13.35
N ALA A 89 1.50 -4.59 12.65
CA ALA A 89 1.61 -3.26 13.24
C ALA A 89 0.56 -3.02 14.33
N TYR A 90 -0.71 -3.39 14.09
CA TYR A 90 -1.77 -3.30 15.09
C TYR A 90 -1.50 -4.21 16.31
N LYS A 91 -1.02 -5.44 16.10
CA LYS A 91 -0.62 -6.33 17.21
C LYS A 91 0.51 -5.73 18.05
N LYS A 92 1.51 -5.12 17.40
CA LYS A 92 2.60 -4.44 18.09
C LYS A 92 2.08 -3.27 18.93
N LEU A 93 1.18 -2.46 18.38
CA LEU A 93 0.53 -1.37 19.12
C LEU A 93 -0.27 -1.89 20.31
N ALA A 94 -1.07 -2.94 20.13
CA ALA A 94 -1.87 -3.52 21.22
C ALA A 94 -1.01 -4.10 22.34
N HIS A 95 0.20 -4.58 22.02
CA HIS A 95 1.17 -5.03 23.02
C HIS A 95 1.80 -3.86 23.79
N LEU A 96 2.14 -2.76 23.10
CA LEU A 96 2.76 -1.59 23.70
C LEU A 96 1.77 -0.70 24.46
N TYR A 97 0.50 -0.70 24.05
CA TYR A 97 -0.59 0.14 24.57
C TYR A 97 -1.81 -0.75 24.89
N PRO A 98 -1.71 -1.61 25.91
CA PRO A 98 -2.77 -2.58 26.24
C PRO A 98 -4.08 -1.91 26.70
N GLU A 99 -4.03 -0.64 27.12
CA GLU A 99 -5.20 0.15 27.49
C GLU A 99 -6.05 0.60 26.29
N LYS A 100 -5.51 0.53 25.07
CA LYS A 100 -6.20 0.90 23.82
C LYS A 100 -7.00 -0.26 23.27
N THR A 101 -8.15 -0.54 23.90
CA THR A 101 -9.00 -1.68 23.56
C THR A 101 -9.49 -1.66 22.11
N GLU A 102 -9.60 -0.49 21.49
CA GLU A 102 -9.98 -0.34 20.08
C GLU A 102 -9.00 -1.07 19.12
N LEU A 103 -7.74 -1.27 19.53
CA LEU A 103 -6.76 -2.00 18.74
C LEU A 103 -7.10 -3.50 18.67
N LEU A 104 -7.63 -4.07 19.75
CA LEU A 104 -8.01 -5.49 19.79
C LEU A 104 -9.22 -5.75 18.89
N GLU A 105 -10.18 -4.83 18.86
CA GLU A 105 -11.30 -4.85 17.92
C GLU A 105 -10.80 -4.78 16.48
N LYS A 106 -9.88 -3.86 16.19
CA LYS A 106 -9.30 -3.75 14.84
C LYS A 106 -8.53 -5.00 14.44
N ILE A 107 -7.79 -5.62 15.35
CA ILE A 107 -7.10 -6.90 15.10
C ILE A 107 -8.09 -8.01 14.78
N LYS A 108 -9.23 -8.08 15.49
CA LYS A 108 -10.29 -9.07 15.20
C LYS A 108 -10.88 -8.84 13.81
N GLU A 109 -11.22 -7.60 13.47
CA GLU A 109 -11.73 -7.21 12.14
C GLU A 109 -10.73 -7.56 11.01
N LEU A 110 -9.44 -7.26 11.21
CA LEU A 110 -8.40 -7.59 10.25
C LEU A 110 -8.24 -9.11 10.08
N LYS A 111 -8.39 -9.88 11.17
CA LYS A 111 -8.32 -11.34 11.13
C LYS A 111 -9.53 -12.00 10.47
N THR A 112 -10.70 -11.37 10.45
CA THR A 112 -11.88 -11.91 9.73
C THR A 112 -11.85 -11.54 8.26
N THR A 113 -11.27 -10.38 7.92
CA THR A 113 -11.11 -9.92 6.53
C THR A 113 -9.94 -10.59 5.81
N LEU A 114 -8.82 -10.85 6.49
CA LEU A 114 -7.63 -11.50 5.92
C LEU A 114 -7.88 -12.87 5.29
N PRO A 115 -8.61 -13.82 5.91
CA PRO A 115 -8.94 -15.12 5.31
C PRO A 115 -9.69 -14.98 3.98
N ASN A 116 -10.65 -14.04 3.90
CA ASN A 116 -11.39 -13.76 2.67
C ASN A 116 -10.52 -13.12 1.58
N ILE A 117 -9.57 -12.28 1.97
CA ILE A 117 -8.61 -11.66 1.04
C ILE A 117 -7.55 -12.66 0.58
N TYR A 118 -7.11 -13.58 1.43
CA TYR A 118 -6.18 -14.65 1.06
C TYR A 118 -6.82 -15.61 0.07
N ILE A 119 -8.10 -15.95 0.23
CA ILE A 119 -8.83 -16.76 -0.74
C ILE A 119 -8.93 -16.03 -2.08
N SER A 120 -9.32 -14.75 -2.11
CA SER A 120 -9.43 -14.01 -3.37
C SER A 120 -8.07 -13.73 -4.03
N SER A 121 -7.02 -13.46 -3.26
CA SER A 121 -5.66 -13.25 -3.80
C SER A 121 -5.02 -14.56 -4.23
N ALA A 122 -5.21 -15.66 -3.50
CA ALA A 122 -4.72 -16.97 -3.89
C ALA A 122 -5.43 -17.48 -5.15
N VAL A 123 -6.73 -17.26 -5.29
CA VAL A 123 -7.46 -17.57 -6.53
C VAL A 123 -6.93 -16.73 -7.70
N GLY A 124 -6.75 -15.42 -7.52
CA GLY A 124 -6.16 -14.56 -8.57
C GLY A 124 -4.69 -14.88 -8.90
N GLN A 125 -3.90 -15.31 -7.91
CA GLN A 125 -2.52 -15.78 -8.13
C GLN A 125 -2.50 -17.14 -8.83
N LEU A 126 -3.40 -18.06 -8.49
CA LEU A 126 -3.55 -19.35 -9.16
C LEU A 126 -4.02 -19.20 -10.61
N GLU A 127 -4.94 -18.27 -10.90
CA GLU A 127 -5.36 -17.94 -12.27
C GLU A 127 -4.21 -17.34 -13.08
N ASN A 128 -3.43 -16.41 -12.51
CA ASN A 128 -2.23 -15.89 -13.16
C ASN A 128 -1.17 -16.96 -13.41
N ILE A 129 -0.96 -17.88 -12.46
CA ILE A 129 -0.01 -19.00 -12.62
C ILE A 129 -0.49 -19.97 -13.71
N LYS A 130 -1.79 -20.29 -13.75
CA LYS A 130 -2.40 -21.09 -14.82
C LYS A 130 -2.21 -20.43 -16.19
N ASN A 131 -2.48 -19.14 -16.30
CA ASN A 131 -2.30 -18.37 -17.55
C ASN A 131 -0.82 -18.27 -17.98
N CYS A 132 0.11 -18.09 -17.03
CA CYS A 132 1.55 -18.12 -17.30
C CYS A 132 2.04 -19.50 -17.78
N ASN A 133 1.52 -20.59 -17.19
CA ASN A 133 1.89 -21.95 -17.60
C ASN A 133 1.32 -22.31 -18.97
N ILE A 134 0.09 -21.89 -19.29
CA ILE A 134 -0.50 -22.05 -20.62
C ILE A 134 0.36 -21.33 -21.66
N ASN A 135 0.76 -20.07 -21.41
CA ASN A 135 1.61 -19.31 -22.33
C ASN A 135 3.01 -19.93 -22.51
N LYS A 136 3.62 -20.47 -21.44
CA LYS A 136 4.91 -21.19 -21.53
C LYS A 136 4.80 -22.48 -22.35
N ILE A 137 3.71 -23.23 -22.19
CA ILE A 137 3.46 -24.47 -22.95
C ILE A 137 3.20 -24.15 -24.43
N GLN A 138 2.43 -23.09 -24.73
CA GLN A 138 2.19 -22.61 -26.09
C GLN A 138 3.51 -22.22 -26.78
N LYS A 139 4.38 -21.49 -26.07
CA LYS A 139 5.68 -21.04 -26.59
C LYS A 139 6.62 -22.22 -26.85
N LYS A 140 6.66 -23.23 -25.96
CA LYS A 140 7.43 -24.47 -26.20
C LYS A 140 6.91 -25.26 -27.40
N LYS A 141 5.59 -25.38 -27.58
CA LYS A 141 5.00 -26.04 -28.76
C LYS A 141 5.36 -25.31 -30.06
N ASN A 142 5.37 -23.98 -30.05
CA ASN A 142 5.77 -23.19 -31.22
C ASN A 142 7.26 -23.35 -31.56
N ILE A 143 8.14 -23.36 -30.56
CA ILE A 143 9.58 -23.61 -30.75
C ILE A 143 9.82 -25.01 -31.31
N PHE A 144 9.14 -26.03 -30.78
CA PHE A 144 9.27 -27.41 -31.28
C PHE A 144 8.78 -27.54 -32.73
N LYS A 145 7.67 -26.89 -33.09
CA LYS A 145 7.21 -26.83 -34.48
C LYS A 145 8.23 -26.15 -35.41
N LEU A 146 8.85 -25.05 -34.96
CA LEU A 146 9.88 -24.36 -35.74
C LEU A 146 11.14 -25.23 -35.92
N GLN A 147 11.56 -25.96 -34.88
CA GLN A 147 12.67 -26.92 -34.96
C GLN A 147 12.39 -28.07 -35.93
N GLN A 148 11.16 -28.59 -35.95
CA GLN A 148 10.76 -29.62 -36.91
C GLN A 148 10.74 -29.12 -38.37
N ILE A 149 10.42 -27.83 -38.58
CA ILE A 149 10.45 -27.22 -39.93
C ILE A 149 11.89 -27.04 -40.40
N LEU A 150 12.77 -26.50 -39.53
CA LEU A 150 14.18 -26.28 -39.85
C LEU A 150 14.91 -27.59 -40.17
N PHE A 151 14.69 -28.65 -39.37
CA PHE A 151 15.30 -29.96 -39.60
C PHE A 151 14.85 -30.62 -40.92
N LYS A 152 13.64 -30.33 -41.39
CA LYS A 152 13.15 -30.78 -42.70
C LYS A 152 13.75 -30.03 -43.88
N GLN A 153 14.18 -28.77 -43.69
CA GLN A 153 14.83 -27.98 -44.75
C GLN A 153 16.29 -28.40 -44.96
N GLU A 154 16.98 -28.78 -43.87
CA GLU A 154 18.38 -29.26 -43.92
C GLU A 154 18.54 -30.66 -44.49
N SER A 155 17.47 -31.44 -44.59
CA SER A 155 17.46 -32.81 -45.14
C SER A 155 17.04 -32.90 -46.61
N THR A 156 16.84 -31.75 -47.28
CA THR A 156 16.50 -31.63 -48.71
C THR A 156 17.57 -30.92 -49.55
N LEU A 157 18.78 -30.71 -48.99
CA LEU A 157 19.99 -30.32 -49.71
C LEU A 157 20.89 -31.55 -49.89
#